data_AF-A0A954UWK6-F1
#
_entry.id   AF-A0A954UWK6-F1
#
_cell.length_a   1.000
_cell.length_b   1.000
_cell.length_c   1.000
_cell.angle_alpha   90.00
_cell.angle_beta   90.00
_cell.angle_gamma   90.00
#
_symmetry.space_group_name_H-M   'P 1'
#
loop_
_entity.id
_entity.type
_entity.pdbx_description
1 polymer ?
#
loop_
_entity_poly.entity_id
_entity_poly.type
_entity_poly.pdbx_seq_one_letter_code
_entity_poly.pdbx_strand_id
1 'polypeptide(L)'
;PGTEKQKRAAMESARKTDFDGITQLQIHVRMPGDATDIQPGEPFSPSRQFLGEVSSELAERGILFQTLPYGASDAVTYAQLLDAGLASFATDYPDVTLKAVRDYYEAGGK
;
A
#
# COMPACT_ATOMS: atom_id res chain seq x y z
N PRO A 1 1.03 9.67 -7.55
CA PRO A 1 -0.28 10.34 -7.82
C PRO A 1 -1.09 9.55 -8.84
N GLY A 2 -2.42 9.56 -8.73
CA GLY A 2 -3.32 8.91 -9.69
C GLY A 2 -4.30 7.93 -9.07
N THR A 3 -5.38 7.66 -9.78
CA THR A 3 -6.48 6.76 -9.37
C THR A 3 -6.06 5.29 -9.42
N GLU A 4 -6.80 4.40 -8.77
CA GLU A 4 -6.62 2.96 -8.88
C GLU A 4 -6.63 2.51 -10.35
N LYS A 5 -7.53 3.07 -11.17
CA LYS A 5 -7.58 2.79 -12.63
C LYS A 5 -6.25 3.11 -13.33
N GLN A 6 -5.65 4.26 -13.02
CA GLN A 6 -4.36 4.64 -13.59
C GLN A 6 -3.23 3.74 -13.10
N LYS A 7 -3.25 3.34 -11.82
CA LYS A 7 -2.27 2.41 -11.26
C LYS A 7 -2.39 1.02 -11.88
N ARG A 8 -3.60 0.53 -12.14
CA ARG A 8 -3.83 -0.73 -12.87
C ARG A 8 -3.23 -0.67 -14.28
N ALA A 9 -3.46 0.42 -15.02
CA ALA A 9 -2.87 0.59 -16.34
C ALA A 9 -1.32 0.67 -16.31
N ALA A 10 -0.76 1.28 -15.26
CA ALA A 10 0.69 1.30 -15.04
C ALA A 10 1.25 -0.09 -14.75
N MET A 11 0.58 -0.87 -13.89
CA MET A 11 0.93 -2.27 -13.63
C MET A 11 0.86 -3.13 -14.89
N GLU A 12 -0.17 -2.97 -15.73
CA GLU A 12 -0.25 -3.65 -17.02
C GLU A 12 0.91 -3.30 -17.95
N SER A 13 1.34 -2.04 -17.95
CA SER A 13 2.51 -1.62 -18.73
C SER A 13 3.80 -2.24 -18.20
N ALA A 14 3.98 -2.32 -16.88
CA ALA A 14 5.13 -2.96 -16.26
C ALA A 14 5.16 -4.48 -16.52
N ARG A 15 4.00 -5.15 -16.53
CA ARG A 15 3.89 -6.56 -16.90
C ARG A 15 4.35 -6.84 -18.34
N LYS A 16 4.12 -5.91 -19.27
CA LYS A 16 4.55 -6.06 -20.68
C LYS A 16 6.07 -6.06 -20.83
N THR A 17 6.78 -5.44 -19.90
CA THR A 17 8.25 -5.43 -19.85
C THR A 17 8.80 -6.43 -18.85
N ASP A 18 7.96 -7.32 -18.30
CA ASP A 18 8.30 -8.24 -17.21
C ASP A 18 8.99 -7.56 -16.02
N PHE A 19 8.63 -6.29 -15.76
CA PHE A 19 9.26 -5.45 -14.73
C PHE A 19 10.78 -5.29 -14.90
N ASP A 20 11.30 -5.34 -16.13
CA ASP A 20 12.74 -5.24 -16.42
C ASP A 20 13.41 -4.06 -15.72
N GLY A 21 14.46 -4.35 -14.95
CA GLY A 21 15.20 -3.38 -14.15
C GLY A 21 14.49 -2.85 -12.89
N ILE A 22 13.27 -3.28 -12.58
CA ILE A 22 12.52 -2.83 -11.41
C ILE A 22 12.76 -3.77 -10.23
N THR A 23 13.39 -3.26 -9.18
CA THR A 23 13.64 -4.01 -7.93
C THR A 23 12.74 -3.55 -6.78
N GLN A 24 12.11 -2.38 -6.91
CA GLN A 24 11.19 -1.82 -5.93
C GLN A 24 10.06 -1.06 -6.62
N LEU A 25 8.83 -1.19 -6.09
CA LEU A 25 7.67 -0.43 -6.51
C LEU A 25 7.00 0.21 -5.30
N GLN A 26 6.75 1.53 -5.38
CA GLN A 26 6.05 2.27 -4.33
C GLN A 26 4.65 2.71 -4.78
N ILE A 27 3.62 2.41 -3.97
CA ILE A 27 2.26 2.92 -4.18
C ILE A 27 1.86 3.87 -3.05
N HIS A 28 1.49 5.09 -3.44
CA HIS A 28 0.82 6.03 -2.55
C HIS A 28 -0.59 5.53 -2.23
N VAL A 29 -0.88 5.42 -0.94
CA VAL A 29 -2.22 5.19 -0.37
C VAL A 29 -2.72 6.52 0.17
N ARG A 30 -3.92 6.94 -0.24
CA ARG A 30 -4.49 8.26 0.02
C ARG A 30 -5.78 8.15 0.82
N MET A 31 -5.88 9.01 1.82
CA MET A 31 -7.01 9.05 2.77
C MET A 31 -8.20 9.83 2.21
N PRO A 32 -9.40 9.68 2.82
CA PRO A 32 -10.57 10.49 2.48
C PRO A 32 -10.26 11.98 2.57
N GLY A 33 -10.63 12.74 1.54
CA GLY A 33 -10.32 14.16 1.39
C GLY A 33 -9.16 14.49 0.44
N ASP A 34 -8.18 13.60 0.28
CA ASP A 34 -7.09 13.73 -0.72
C ASP A 34 -7.23 12.79 -1.92
N ALA A 35 -7.90 11.65 -1.73
CA ALA A 35 -8.28 10.76 -2.82
C ALA A 35 -9.60 11.15 -3.47
N THR A 36 -9.66 11.07 -4.80
CA THR A 36 -10.88 11.33 -5.58
C THR A 36 -11.62 10.05 -5.99
N ASP A 37 -11.12 8.88 -5.63
CA ASP A 37 -11.56 7.58 -6.16
C ASP A 37 -11.58 6.46 -5.10
N ILE A 38 -11.87 6.81 -3.84
CA ILE A 38 -12.09 5.81 -2.79
C ILE A 38 -13.34 5.00 -3.14
N GLN A 39 -13.20 3.68 -3.19
CA GLN A 39 -14.31 2.78 -3.48
C GLN A 39 -15.26 2.67 -2.27
N PRO A 40 -16.56 2.38 -2.49
CA PRO A 40 -17.50 2.20 -1.38
C PRO A 40 -17.03 1.13 -0.39
N GLY A 41 -16.96 1.49 0.90
CA GLY A 41 -16.52 0.60 1.97
C GLY A 41 -15.00 0.49 2.15
N GLU A 42 -14.21 1.18 1.34
CA GLU A 42 -12.76 1.27 1.51
C GLU A 42 -12.37 2.48 2.38
N PRO A 43 -11.39 2.32 3.29
CA PRO A 43 -10.89 3.41 4.12
C PRO A 43 -9.97 4.38 3.36
N PHE A 44 -9.41 3.96 2.23
CA PHE A 44 -8.45 4.72 1.43
C PHE A 44 -8.46 4.27 -0.04
N SER A 45 -7.74 5.00 -0.89
CA SER A 45 -7.45 4.60 -2.27
C SER A 45 -5.95 4.38 -2.46
N PRO A 46 -5.49 3.32 -3.14
CA PRO A 46 -6.27 2.27 -3.79
C PRO A 46 -6.93 1.30 -2.81
N SER A 47 -7.89 0.50 -3.30
CA SER A 47 -8.57 -0.51 -2.49
C SER A 47 -7.59 -1.55 -1.91
N ARG A 48 -7.92 -2.11 -0.74
CA ARG A 48 -7.16 -3.20 -0.12
C ARG A 48 -7.01 -4.41 -1.05
N GLN A 49 -8.06 -4.73 -1.81
CA GLN A 49 -8.00 -5.81 -2.80
C GLN A 49 -6.89 -5.58 -3.84
N PHE A 50 -6.85 -4.39 -4.45
CA PHE A 50 -5.81 -4.06 -5.43
C PHE A 50 -4.42 -4.12 -4.80
N LEU A 51 -4.25 -3.59 -3.59
CA LEU A 51 -2.96 -3.61 -2.90
C LEU A 51 -2.50 -5.05 -2.61
N GLY A 52 -3.41 -5.94 -2.21
CA GLY A 52 -3.10 -7.36 -1.98
C GLY A 52 -2.72 -8.10 -3.28
N GLU A 53 -3.44 -7.84 -4.38
CA GLU A 53 -3.11 -8.37 -5.71
C GLU A 53 -1.69 -7.97 -6.14
N VAL A 54 -1.37 -6.68 -6.03
CA VAL A 54 -0.04 -6.14 -6.37
C VAL A 54 1.04 -6.70 -5.44
N SER A 55 0.77 -6.77 -4.13
CA SER A 55 1.72 -7.32 -3.15
C SER A 55 2.10 -8.75 -3.50
N SER A 56 1.11 -9.59 -3.80
CA SER A 56 1.33 -11.00 -4.15
C SER A 56 2.13 -11.14 -5.44
N GLU A 57 1.75 -10.40 -6.49
CA GLU A 57 2.44 -10.41 -7.79
C GLU A 57 3.90 -9.97 -7.68
N LEU A 58 4.18 -8.91 -6.92
CA LEU A 58 5.54 -8.40 -6.75
C LEU A 58 6.39 -9.32 -5.88
N ALA A 59 5.81 -9.94 -4.85
CA ALA A 59 6.49 -10.90 -3.99
C ALA A 59 6.99 -12.13 -4.77
N GLU A 60 6.17 -12.69 -5.66
CA GLU A 60 6.57 -13.81 -6.54
C GLU A 60 7.76 -13.47 -7.44
N ARG A 61 7.94 -12.18 -7.73
CA ARG A 61 9.00 -11.64 -8.61
C ARG A 61 10.23 -11.17 -7.84
N GLY A 62 10.22 -11.23 -6.51
CA GLY A 62 11.28 -10.67 -5.67
C GLY A 62 11.39 -9.15 -5.72
N ILE A 63 10.31 -8.46 -6.10
CA ILE A 63 10.26 -7.00 -6.17
C ILE A 63 9.75 -6.46 -4.82
N LEU A 64 10.51 -5.55 -4.21
CA LEU A 64 10.09 -4.92 -2.96
C LEU A 64 8.85 -4.06 -3.20
N PHE A 65 7.72 -4.44 -2.61
CA PHE A 65 6.54 -3.60 -2.60
C PHE A 65 6.52 -2.70 -1.37
N GLN A 66 6.49 -1.39 -1.57
CA GLN A 66 6.40 -0.39 -0.50
C GLN A 66 5.13 0.45 -0.65
N THR A 67 4.46 0.75 0.46
CA THR A 67 3.32 1.68 0.46
C THR A 67 3.66 2.97 1.19
N LEU A 68 3.09 4.08 0.73
CA LEU A 68 3.20 5.38 1.40
C LEU A 68 1.80 5.85 1.78
N PRO A 69 1.38 5.67 3.05
CA PRO A 69 0.12 6.18 3.58
C PRO A 69 0.20 7.70 3.72
N TYR A 70 -0.14 8.40 2.65
CA TYR A 70 0.08 9.84 2.52
C TYR A 70 -0.76 10.60 3.55
N GLY A 71 -0.09 11.29 4.47
CA GLY A 71 -0.73 12.06 5.54
C GLY A 71 -1.39 11.22 6.64
N ALA A 72 -1.24 9.89 6.63
CA ALA A 72 -1.80 9.03 7.68
C ALA A 72 -1.00 9.17 8.98
N SER A 73 -1.68 9.59 10.04
CA SER A 73 -1.11 9.79 11.37
C SER A 73 -1.81 8.96 12.45
N ASP A 74 -2.73 8.07 12.06
CA ASP A 74 -3.46 7.19 12.95
C ASP A 74 -3.02 5.73 12.81
N ALA A 75 -3.00 4.99 13.93
CA ALA A 75 -2.57 3.60 13.94
C ALA A 75 -3.54 2.65 13.22
N VAL A 76 -4.82 3.03 13.09
CA VAL A 76 -5.85 2.19 12.46
C VAL A 76 -5.56 2.02 10.97
N THR A 77 -5.14 3.08 10.28
CA THR A 77 -4.73 3.01 8.88
C THR A 77 -3.58 2.03 8.68
N TYR A 78 -2.54 2.07 9.53
CA TYR A 78 -1.42 1.13 9.44
C TYR A 78 -1.85 -0.32 9.71
N ALA A 79 -2.70 -0.55 10.70
CA ALA A 79 -3.25 -1.88 10.98
C ALA A 79 -4.03 -2.44 9.78
N GLN A 80 -4.87 -1.63 9.12
CA GLN A 80 -5.62 -2.04 7.93
C GLN A 80 -4.72 -2.38 6.74
N LEU A 81 -3.58 -1.68 6.61
CA LEU A 81 -2.59 -1.97 5.56
C LEU A 81 -1.81 -3.25 5.87
N LEU A 82 -1.43 -3.47 7.14
CA LEU A 82 -0.82 -4.72 7.61
C LEU A 82 -1.75 -5.92 7.40
N ASP A 83 -3.03 -5.79 7.75
CA ASP A 83 -4.07 -6.80 7.48
C ASP A 83 -4.23 -7.11 5.98
N ALA A 84 -3.95 -6.14 5.11
CA ALA A 84 -3.93 -6.31 3.66
C ALA A 84 -2.63 -6.97 3.14
N GLY A 85 -1.72 -7.38 4.04
CA GLY A 85 -0.46 -8.05 3.71
C GLY A 85 0.68 -7.12 3.33
N LEU A 86 0.60 -5.83 3.68
CA LEU A 86 1.63 -4.85 3.38
C LEU A 86 2.60 -4.73 4.55
N ALA A 87 3.89 -4.98 4.28
CA ALA A 87 4.92 -5.03 5.33
C ALA A 87 6.04 -3.98 5.16
N SER A 88 5.97 -3.12 4.14
CA SER A 88 6.95 -2.06 3.91
C SER A 88 6.25 -0.71 3.72
N PHE A 89 6.66 0.26 4.54
CA PHE A 89 6.08 1.59 4.57
C PHE A 89 7.16 2.67 4.37
N ALA A 90 6.90 3.59 3.45
CA ALA A 90 7.43 4.95 3.54
C ALA A 90 6.45 5.78 4.39
N THR A 91 6.94 6.74 5.16
CA THR A 91 6.11 7.52 6.08
C THR A 91 6.69 8.91 6.35
N ASP A 92 5.81 9.89 6.50
CA ASP A 92 6.15 11.23 6.99
C ASP A 92 6.20 11.28 8.53
N TYR A 93 5.70 10.24 9.20
CA TYR A 93 5.57 10.14 10.67
C TYR A 93 6.20 8.85 11.20
N PRO A 94 7.55 8.74 11.22
CA PRO A 94 8.24 7.49 11.56
C PRO A 94 7.91 6.96 12.96
N ASP A 95 7.76 7.83 13.96
CA ASP A 95 7.43 7.43 15.33
C ASP A 95 6.03 6.79 15.42
N VAL A 96 5.07 7.36 14.68
CA VAL A 96 3.69 6.84 14.61
C VAL A 96 3.68 5.49 13.90
N THR A 97 4.35 5.39 12.76
CA THR A 97 4.44 4.13 12.00
C THR A 97 5.08 3.02 12.82
N LEU A 98 6.22 3.31 13.46
CA LEU A 98 6.92 2.32 14.28
C LEU A 98 6.04 1.84 15.45
N LYS A 99 5.38 2.78 16.14
CA LYS A 99 4.47 2.44 17.22
C LYS A 99 3.28 1.60 16.72
N ALA A 100 2.64 2.00 15.63
CA ALA A 100 1.47 1.29 15.10
C ALA A 100 1.81 -0.14 14.66
N VAL A 101 2.95 -0.33 13.98
CA VAL A 101 3.42 -1.66 13.58
C VAL A 101 3.73 -2.53 14.81
N ARG A 102 4.40 -1.96 15.82
CA ARG A 102 4.70 -2.67 17.06
C ARG A 102 3.42 -3.10 17.78
N ASP A 103 2.51 -2.16 18.02
CA ASP A 103 1.25 -2.42 18.71
C ASP A 103 0.42 -3.49 17.97
N TYR A 104 0.41 -3.47 16.64
CA TYR A 104 -0.28 -4.46 15.81
C TYR A 104 0.24 -5.89 16.07
N TYR A 105 1.56 -6.08 16.07
CA TYR A 105 2.13 -7.41 16.32
C TYR A 105 2.04 -7.84 17.80
N GLU A 106 2.16 -6.90 18.75
CA GLU A 106 1.94 -7.19 20.18
C GLU A 106 0.48 -7.63 20.45
N ALA A 107 -0.48 -7.14 19.66
CA ALA A 107 -1.88 -7.54 19.73
C ALA A 107 -2.22 -8.87 19.01
N GLY A 108 -1.22 -9.55 18.42
CA GLY A 108 -1.43 -10.81 17.69
C GLY A 108 -1.97 -10.61 16.27
N GLY A 109 -1.63 -9.48 15.64
CA GLY A 109 -1.87 -9.23 14.22
C GLY A 109 -1.37 -10.37 13.34
N LYS A 110 -2.02 -10.54 12.19
CA LYS A 110 -1.77 -11.63 11.24
C LYS A 110 -0.41 -11.53 10.55
#